data_AF-A0A483CTR0-F1
#
_entry.id   AF-A0A483CTR0-F1
#
_cell.length_a   1.000
_cell.length_b   1.000
_cell.length_c   1.000
_cell.angle_alpha   90.00
_cell.angle_beta   90.00
_cell.angle_gamma   90.00
#
_symmetry.space_group_name_H-M   'P 1'
#
loop_
_entity.id
_entity.type
_entity.pdbx_description
1 polymer ?
#
loop_
_entity_poly.entity_id
_entity_poly.type
_entity_poly.pdbx_seq_one_letter_code
_entity_poly.pdbx_strand_id
1 'polypeptide(L)' 'MDVSIPQLRDLLFPMEWFVRFYILAFIVWLAEPMYPGSQFSYLLLIYFLWFVMAITFAWQVIVTVRFVRDHRRE' A
#
# COMPACT_ATOMS: atom_id res chain seq x y z
N MET A 1 0.30 -5.65 -28.20
CA MET A 1 1.25 -6.22 -27.24
C MET A 1 0.43 -6.93 -26.18
N ASP A 2 0.37 -8.26 -26.23
CA ASP A 2 -0.24 -9.05 -25.16
C ASP A 2 0.70 -9.00 -23.96
N VAL A 3 0.34 -8.24 -22.92
CA VAL A 3 1.07 -8.24 -21.65
C VAL A 3 1.07 -9.68 -21.15
N SER A 4 2.26 -10.26 -20.98
CA SER A 4 2.36 -11.64 -20.53
C SER A 4 1.70 -11.75 -19.14
N ILE A 5 0.82 -12.74 -18.95
CA ILE A 5 0.10 -13.00 -17.70
C ILE A 5 0.99 -12.92 -16.43
N PRO A 6 2.27 -13.35 -16.45
CA PRO A 6 3.19 -13.18 -15.31
C PRO A 6 3.52 -11.72 -14.97
N GLN A 7 3.76 -10.86 -15.96
CA GLN A 7 4.08 -9.45 -15.75
C GLN A 7 2.89 -8.67 -15.18
N LEU A 8 1.68 -9.00 -15.63
CA LEU A 8 0.46 -8.40 -15.08
C LEU A 8 0.26 -8.80 -13.61
N ARG A 9 0.54 -10.06 -13.27
CA ARG A 9 0.50 -10.56 -11.89
C ARG A 9 1.54 -9.86 -11.02
N ASP A 10 2.76 -9.66 -11.51
CA ASP A 10 3.81 -8.97 -10.76
C ASP A 10 3.52 -7.48 -10.56
N LEU A 11 2.67 -6.87 -11.40
CA LEU A 11 2.18 -5.50 -11.24
C LEU A 11 0.94 -5.41 -10.31
N LEU A 12 0.10 -6.45 -10.33
CA LEU A 12 -1.14 -6.52 -9.54
C LEU A 12 -0.89 -6.97 -8.10
N PHE A 13 0.05 -7.87 -7.85
CA PHE A 13 0.39 -8.34 -6.50
C PHE A 13 0.76 -7.18 -5.56
N PRO A 14 1.63 -6.24 -5.97
CA PRO A 14 1.97 -5.07 -5.18
C PRO A 14 0.77 -4.12 -4.94
N MET A 15 -0.13 -4.01 -5.91
CA MET A 15 -1.37 -3.22 -5.84
C MET A 15 -2.39 -3.85 -4.89
N GLU A 16 -2.51 -5.17 -4.89
CA GLU A 16 -3.36 -5.92 -3.97
C GLU A 16 -2.92 -5.73 -2.51
N TRP A 17 -1.61 -5.78 -2.24
CA TRP A 17 -1.06 -5.50 -0.91
C TRP A 17 -1.34 -4.06 -0.47
N PHE A 18 -1.25 -3.09 -1.37
CA PHE A 18 -1.61 -1.70 -1.07
C PHE A 18 -3.08 -1.57 -0.63
N VAL A 19 -4.01 -2.20 -1.37
CA VAL A 19 -5.44 -2.19 -1.00
C VAL A 19 -5.69 -2.87 0.34
N ARG A 20 -5.06 -4.03 0.60
CA ARG A 20 -5.17 -4.75 1.88
C ARG A 20 -4.67 -3.90 3.06
N PHE A 21 -3.54 -3.21 2.90
CA PHE A 21 -3.01 -2.31 3.94
C PHE A 21 -3.90 -1.08 4.16
N TYR A 22 -4.50 -0.53 3.09
CA TYR A 22 -5.44 0.59 3.20
C TYR A 22 -6.68 0.21 4.00
N ILE A 23 -7.25 -0.97 3.75
CA ILE A 23 -8.39 -1.50 4.50
C ILE A 23 -8.01 -1.68 5.98
N LEU A 24 -6.82 -2.22 6.27
CA LEU A 24 -6.35 -2.40 7.65
C LEU A 24 -6.21 -1.06 8.38
N ALA A 25 -5.59 -0.05 7.76
CA ALA A 25 -5.45 1.28 8.34
C ALA A 25 -6.80 1.94 8.58
N PHE A 26 -7.76 1.77 7.66
CA PHE A 26 -9.13 2.26 7.81
C PHE A 26 -9.88 1.57 8.96
N ILE A 27 -9.75 0.25 9.11
CA ILE A 27 -10.35 -0.49 10.23
C ILE A 27 -9.74 -0.04 11.56
N VAL A 28 -8.42 0.14 11.62
CA VAL A 28 -7.75 0.63 12.82
C VAL A 28 -8.25 2.02 13.16
N TRP A 29 -8.36 2.93 12.19
CA TRP A 29 -8.94 4.26 12.36
C TRP A 29 -10.40 4.21 12.86
N LEU A 30 -11.23 3.34 12.29
CA LEU A 30 -12.62 3.17 12.72
C LEU A 30 -12.74 2.64 14.16
N ALA A 31 -11.73 1.91 14.64
CA ALA A 31 -11.66 1.39 16.00
C ALA A 31 -11.24 2.44 17.04
N GLU A 32 -10.90 3.68 16.65
CA GLU A 32 -10.57 4.80 17.56
C GLU A 32 -11.55 4.97 18.73
N PRO A 33 -12.88 5.05 18.49
CA PRO A 33 -13.83 5.32 19.57
C PRO A 33 -14.04 4.10 20.48
N MET A 34 -13.51 2.93 20.11
CA MET A 34 -13.64 1.68 20.86
C MET A 34 -12.42 1.37 21.74
N TYR A 35 -11.37 2.20 21.71
CA TYR A 35 -10.17 2.00 22.52
C TYR A 35 -10.26 2.77 23.86
N PRO A 36 -10.54 2.10 25.00
CA PRO A 36 -10.53 2.74 26.32
C PRO A 36 -9.12 2.98 26.88
N GLY A 37 -8.07 2.70 26.11
CA GLY A 37 -6.66 2.84 26.50
C GLY A 37 -6.06 4.22 26.20
N SER A 38 -4.75 4.35 26.41
CA SER A 38 -3.99 5.59 26.14
C SER A 38 -4.15 6.05 24.69
N GLN A 39 -4.87 7.16 24.47
CA GLN A 39 -5.02 7.83 23.17
C GLN A 39 -3.68 8.08 22.48
N PHE A 40 -2.61 8.30 23.25
CA PHE A 40 -1.27 8.53 22.72
C PHE A 40 -0.74 7.30 21.95
N SER A 41 -0.88 6.10 22.50
CA SER A 41 -0.43 4.86 21.85
C SER A 41 -1.23 4.59 20.57
N TYR A 42 -2.52 4.91 20.59
CA TYR A 42 -3.41 4.77 19.45
C TYR A 42 -3.03 5.72 18.30
N LEU A 43 -2.79 6.99 18.60
CA LEU A 43 -2.30 7.96 17.61
C LEU A 43 -0.96 7.52 17.02
N LEU A 44 -0.05 7.04 17.86
CA LEU A 44 1.27 6.57 17.41
C LEU A 44 1.15 5.36 16.47
N LEU A 45 0.22 4.44 16.75
CA LEU A 45 -0.11 3.32 15.86
C LEU A 45 -0.69 3.79 14.52
N ILE A 46 -1.64 4.74 14.54
CA ILE A 46 -2.20 5.33 13.32
C ILE A 46 -1.09 5.97 12.48
N TYR A 47 -0.26 6.82 13.08
CA TYR A 47 0.83 7.50 12.37
C TYR A 47 1.81 6.50 11.76
N PHE A 48 2.13 5.43 12.49
CA PHE A 48 2.97 4.35 11.97
C PHE A 48 2.33 3.63 10.77
N LEU A 49 1.03 3.32 10.83
CA LEU A 49 0.31 2.70 9.72
C LEU A 49 0.26 3.59 8.47
N TRP A 50 0.02 4.89 8.65
CA TRP A 50 0.09 5.87 7.56
C TRP A 50 1.49 6.00 6.98
N PHE A 51 2.53 5.99 7.81
CA PHE A 51 3.91 6.03 7.37
C PHE A 51 4.29 4.80 6.53
N VAL A 52 3.92 3.60 6.98
CA VAL A 52 4.13 2.35 6.23
C VAL A 52 3.36 2.39 4.91
N MET A 53 2.12 2.88 4.89
CA MET A 53 1.37 3.10 3.65
C MET A 53 2.10 4.05 2.69
N ALA A 54 2.61 5.17 3.17
CA ALA A 54 3.31 6.14 2.33
C ALA A 54 4.57 5.54 1.69
N ILE A 55 5.36 4.78 2.45
CA ILE A 55 6.54 4.07 1.92
C ILE A 55 6.13 3.04 0.87
N THR A 56 5.10 2.25 1.17
CA THR A 56 4.63 1.18 0.28
C THR A 56 4.10 1.77 -1.02
N PHE A 57 3.35 2.87 -0.94
CA PHE A 57 2.87 3.61 -2.12
C PHE A 57 4.01 4.20 -2.95
N ALA A 58 4.99 4.85 -2.32
CA ALA A 58 6.16 5.37 -3.03
C ALA A 58 6.93 4.26 -3.74
N TRP A 59 7.09 3.11 -3.08
CA TRP A 59 7.68 1.92 -3.69
C TRP A 59 6.86 1.43 -4.90
N GLN A 60 5.53 1.39 -4.80
CA GLN A 60 4.66 1.03 -5.92
C GLN A 60 4.89 1.92 -7.14
N VAL A 61 4.88 3.24 -6.93
CA VAL A 61 5.09 4.20 -8.00
C VAL A 61 6.44 3.95 -8.69
N ILE A 62 7.51 3.70 -7.93
CA ILE A 62 8.83 3.40 -8.48
C ILE A 62 8.80 2.13 -9.34
N VAL A 63 8.18 1.05 -8.85
CA VAL A 63 8.09 -0.22 -9.58
C VAL A 63 7.27 -0.05 -10.86
N THR A 64 6.09 0.57 -10.79
CA THR A 64 5.25 0.83 -11.95
C THR A 64 5.96 1.70 -12.98
N VAL A 65 6.65 2.77 -12.56
CA VAL A 65 7.40 3.66 -13.47
C VAL A 65 8.54 2.90 -14.15
N ARG A 66 9.29 2.05 -13.42
CA ARG A 66 10.35 1.21 -14.02
C ARG A 66 9.76 0.24 -15.04
N PHE A 67 8.69 -0.45 -14.69
CA PHE A 67 8.01 -1.39 -15.57
C PHE A 67 7.53 -0.73 -16.88
N VAL A 68 6.85 0.42 -16.78
CA VAL A 68 6.37 1.18 -17.95
C VAL A 68 7.54 1.67 -18.81
N ARG A 69 8.67 2.06 -18.19
CA ARG A 69 9.86 2.52 -18.90
C ARG A 69 10.55 1.38 -19.66
N ASP A 70 10.63 0.20 -19.06
CA ASP A 70 11.25 -0.97 -19.68
C ASP A 70 10.39 -1.49 -20.85
N HIS A 71 9.06 -1.51 -20.71
CA HIS A 71 8.12 -1.88 -21.79
C HIS A 71 8.07 -0.90 -22.97
N ARG A 72 8.54 0.34 -22.78
CA ARG A 72 8.60 1.33 -23.86
C ARG A 72 9.88 1.22 -24.71
N ARG A 73 10.88 0.46 -24.23
CA ARG A 73 12.18 0.31 -24.90
C ARG A 73 12.26 -0.93 -25.80
N GLU A 74 11.35 -1.89 -25.61
CA GLU A 74 11.09 -3.03 -26.50
C GLU A 74 10.04 -2.68 -27.56
#